data_AF-A0A377DI01-F1
#
_entry.id   AF-A0A377DI01-F1
#
_cell.length_a   1.000
_cell.length_b   1.000
_cell.length_c   1.000
_cell.angle_alpha   90.00
_cell.angle_beta   90.00
_cell.angle_gamma   90.00
#
_symmetry.space_group_name_H-M   'P 1'
#
loop_
_entity.id
_entity.type
_entity.pdbx_description
1 polymer ?
#
loop_
_entity_poly.entity_id
_entity_poly.type
_entity_poly.pdbx_seq_one_letter_code
_entity_poly.pdbx_strand_id
1 'polypeptide(L)'
;MGYFCQICSIPHPSYHEEQLAEYIVGWAKEKGFHVERDQVGNILIRKPATAGMENRKPVVLQAHLDMVPQKNNDTVHDFTKDPIQPYIDGEWVKARGHHAGCR
;
A
#
# COMPACT_ATOMS: atom_id res chain seq x y z
N MET A 1 11.41 -1.90 -9.98
CA MET A 1 10.10 -2.38 -9.50
C MET A 1 9.31 -1.17 -9.03
N GLY A 2 8.06 -0.97 -9.45
CA GLY A 2 7.24 0.20 -9.06
C GLY A 2 6.59 0.03 -7.68
N TYR A 3 6.06 1.11 -7.10
CA TYR A 3 5.43 1.11 -5.76
C TYR A 3 4.30 0.09 -5.62
N PHE A 4 3.43 -0.03 -6.64
CA PHE A 4 2.32 -0.97 -6.61
C PHE A 4 2.78 -2.43 -6.47
N CYS A 5 3.78 -2.85 -7.26
CA CYS A 5 4.34 -4.20 -7.16
C CYS A 5 4.99 -4.48 -5.80
N GLN A 6 5.61 -3.47 -5.20
CA GLN A 6 6.18 -3.58 -3.86
C GLN A 6 5.08 -3.78 -2.80
N ILE A 7 3.98 -3.02 -2.89
CA ILE A 7 2.82 -3.18 -2.01
C ILE A 7 2.22 -4.58 -2.16
N CYS A 8 2.03 -5.08 -3.40
CA CYS A 8 1.55 -6.45 -3.64
C CYS A 8 2.47 -7.52 -3.07
N SER A 9 3.78 -7.27 -2.98
CA SER A 9 4.76 -8.23 -2.46
C SER A 9 4.76 -8.38 -0.93
N ILE A 10 4.10 -7.46 -0.23
CA ILE A 10 3.98 -7.47 1.24
C ILE A 10 2.54 -7.86 1.58
N PRO A 11 2.28 -9.01 2.25
CA PRO A 11 0.94 -9.36 2.70
C PRO A 11 0.37 -8.28 3.63
N HIS A 12 -0.82 -7.76 3.33
CA HIS A 12 -1.47 -6.69 4.12
C HIS A 12 -3.01 -6.85 4.20
N PRO A 13 -3.55 -8.04 4.55
CA PRO A 13 -4.98 -8.18 4.72
C PRO A 13 -5.47 -7.34 5.91
N SER A 14 -6.77 -7.02 5.93
CA SER A 14 -7.38 -6.30 7.06
C SER A 14 -6.99 -6.93 8.41
N TYR A 15 -6.60 -6.09 9.38
CA TYR A 15 -6.02 -6.40 10.69
C TYR A 15 -4.58 -6.91 10.71
N HIS A 16 -3.89 -6.96 9.57
CA HIS A 16 -2.49 -7.39 9.45
C HIS A 16 -1.65 -6.39 8.64
N GLU A 17 -1.88 -5.09 8.84
CA GLU A 17 -1.25 -4.01 8.06
C GLU A 17 0.17 -3.66 8.53
N GLU A 18 0.61 -4.20 9.68
CA GLU A 18 1.83 -3.77 10.37
C GLU A 18 3.09 -3.83 9.49
N GLN A 19 3.27 -4.92 8.73
CA GLN A 19 4.45 -5.07 7.88
C GLN A 19 4.50 -4.02 6.76
N LEU A 20 3.36 -3.71 6.15
CA LEU A 20 3.26 -2.68 5.13
C LEU A 20 3.41 -1.28 5.74
N ALA A 21 2.85 -1.07 6.93
CA ALA A 21 2.98 0.16 7.68
C ALA A 21 4.46 0.48 8.01
N GLU A 22 5.20 -0.49 8.54
CA GLU A 22 6.63 -0.38 8.82
C GLU A 22 7.43 -0.07 7.55
N TYR A 23 7.13 -0.75 6.44
CA TYR A 23 7.77 -0.49 5.15
C TYR A 23 7.56 0.97 4.70
N ILE A 24 6.33 1.48 4.75
CA ILE A 24 6.00 2.86 4.35
C ILE A 24 6.69 3.89 5.24
N VAL A 25 6.69 3.66 6.56
CA VAL A 25 7.36 4.54 7.53
C VAL A 25 8.86 4.56 7.31
N GLY A 26 9.49 3.40 7.10
CA GLY A 26 10.91 3.27 6.79
C GLY A 26 11.29 4.01 5.52
N TRP A 27 10.55 3.75 4.43
CA TRP A 27 10.74 4.43 3.15
C TRP A 27 10.63 5.96 3.28
N ALA A 28 9.65 6.46 4.01
CA ALA A 28 9.44 7.90 4.15
C ALA A 28 10.55 8.55 5.01
N LYS A 29 11.05 7.87 6.05
CA LYS A 29 12.21 8.30 6.83
C LYS A 29 13.50 8.33 5.99
N GLU A 30 13.74 7.31 5.16
CA GLU A 30 14.89 7.27 4.23
C GLU A 30 14.87 8.43 3.24
N LYS A 31 13.68 8.91 2.84
CA LYS A 31 13.52 10.11 2.00
C LYS A 31 13.65 11.43 2.77
N GLY A 32 13.83 11.39 4.09
CA GLY A 32 13.89 12.58 4.94
C GLY A 32 12.55 13.28 5.10
N PHE A 33 11.43 12.58 4.88
CA PHE A 33 10.10 13.14 5.14
C PHE A 33 9.77 13.09 6.63
N HIS A 34 8.92 14.01 7.05
CA HIS A 34 8.31 13.94 8.37
C HIS A 34 7.24 12.85 8.36
N VAL A 35 7.28 11.96 9.35
CA VAL A 35 6.40 10.79 9.45
C VAL A 35 5.93 10.65 10.90
N GLU A 36 4.64 10.45 11.07
CA GLU A 36 4.03 10.16 12.37
C GLU A 36 2.97 9.06 12.23
N ARG A 37 2.75 8.33 13.32
CA ARG A 37 1.74 7.28 13.44
C ARG A 37 0.88 7.56 14.67
N ASP A 38 -0.44 7.55 14.50
CA ASP A 38 -1.36 7.78 15.61
C ASP A 38 -1.56 6.50 16.46
N GLN A 39 -2.36 6.61 17.52
CA GLN A 39 -2.64 5.50 18.45
C GLN A 39 -3.42 4.34 17.80
N VAL A 40 -4.15 4.61 16.72
CA VAL A 40 -4.96 3.61 15.99
C VAL A 40 -4.14 2.96 14.87
N GLY A 41 -2.98 3.54 14.53
CA GLY A 41 -2.03 3.02 13.57
C GLY A 41 -2.04 3.72 12.21
N ASN A 42 -2.83 4.79 12.03
CA ASN A 42 -2.82 5.56 10.78
C ASN A 42 -1.48 6.26 10.59
N ILE A 43 -1.02 6.33 9.34
CA ILE A 43 0.26 6.93 8.97
C ILE A 43 0.03 8.28 8.31
N LEU A 44 0.69 9.32 8.80
CA LEU A 44 0.73 10.63 8.17
C LEU A 44 2.16 10.99 7.76
N ILE A 45 2.35 11.21 6.46
CA ILE A 45 3.62 11.64 5.87
C ILE A 45 3.45 13.08 5.36
N ARG A 46 4.37 13.97 5.73
CA ARG A 46 4.40 15.34 5.24
C ARG A 46 5.60 15.57 4.34
N LYS A 47 5.34 16.17 3.18
CA LYS A 47 6.33 16.64 2.22
C LYS A 47 6.14 18.14 1.99
N PRO A 48 7.21 18.96 2.03
CA PRO A 48 7.10 20.39 1.74
C PRO A 48 6.71 20.64 0.28
N ALA A 49 6.15 21.81 0.02
CA ALA A 49 5.89 22.27 -1.34
C ALA A 49 7.20 22.31 -2.15
N THR A 50 7.11 22.03 -3.44
CA THR A 50 8.22 22.28 -4.36
C THR A 50 8.45 23.79 -4.52
N ALA A 51 9.66 24.19 -4.91
CA ALA A 51 10.01 25.60 -5.10
C ALA A 51 8.98 26.35 -5.96
N GLY A 52 8.52 27.51 -5.49
CA GLY A 52 7.52 28.35 -6.16
C GLY A 52 6.06 27.97 -5.90
N MET A 53 5.80 27.01 -5.00
CA MET A 53 4.47 26.52 -4.64
C MET A 53 4.14 26.71 -3.15
N GLU A 54 4.98 27.41 -2.38
CA GLU A 54 4.93 27.53 -0.92
C GLU A 54 3.65 28.23 -0.44
N ASN A 55 3.11 29.15 -1.24
CA ASN A 55 1.90 29.92 -0.92
C ASN A 55 0.60 29.25 -1.41
N ARG A 56 0.69 28.02 -1.94
CA ARG A 56 -0.50 27.27 -2.37
C ARG A 56 -1.09 26.51 -1.20
N LYS A 57 -2.39 26.19 -1.31
CA LYS A 57 -3.09 25.42 -0.29
C LYS A 57 -2.45 24.02 -0.16
N PRO A 58 -2.20 23.53 1.07
CA PRO A 58 -1.79 22.15 1.28
C PRO A 58 -2.90 21.21 0.83
N VAL A 59 -2.51 20.01 0.40
CA VAL A 59 -3.42 18.95 -0.04
C VAL A 59 -3.08 17.68 0.73
N VAL A 60 -4.10 16.91 1.08
CA VAL A 60 -3.96 15.55 1.63
C VAL A 60 -4.35 14.54 0.57
N LEU A 61 -3.52 13.51 0.40
CA LEU A 61 -3.84 12.32 -0.39
C LEU A 61 -4.10 11.20 0.60
N GLN A 62 -5.24 10.53 0.48
CA GLN A 62 -5.66 9.48 1.41
C GLN A 62 -5.91 8.17 0.67
N ALA A 63 -5.43 7.09 1.26
CA ALA A 63 -5.69 5.71 0.89
C ALA A 63 -5.77 4.89 2.19
N HIS A 64 -6.32 3.68 2.12
CA HIS A 64 -6.27 2.71 3.23
C HIS A 64 -5.16 1.69 2.97
N LEU A 65 -4.60 1.13 4.04
CA LEU A 65 -3.46 0.20 3.94
C LEU A 65 -3.89 -1.23 3.65
N ASP A 66 -5.07 -1.61 4.10
CA ASP A 66 -5.51 -2.99 4.09
C ASP A 66 -6.11 -3.41 2.75
N MET A 67 -6.03 -4.71 2.47
CA MET A 67 -6.75 -5.34 1.38
C MET A 67 -7.75 -6.37 1.90
N VAL A 68 -8.86 -6.53 1.17
CA VAL A 68 -9.88 -7.52 1.51
C VAL A 68 -9.42 -8.92 1.09
N PRO A 69 -9.29 -9.90 2.00
CA PRO A 69 -8.93 -11.27 1.66
C PRO A 69 -10.15 -12.01 1.10
N GLN A 70 -10.27 -12.09 -0.23
CA GLN A 70 -11.27 -12.94 -0.88
C GLN A 70 -10.58 -14.06 -1.67
N LYS A 71 -10.76 -15.31 -1.24
CA LYS A 71 -10.27 -16.49 -1.95
C LYS A 71 -11.31 -17.03 -2.93
N ASN A 72 -10.85 -17.60 -4.04
CA ASN A 72 -11.64 -18.53 -4.82
C ASN A 72 -11.62 -19.91 -4.16
N ASN A 73 -12.70 -20.68 -4.31
CA ASN A 73 -12.84 -21.99 -3.64
C ASN A 73 -11.67 -22.94 -3.91
N ASP A 74 -11.00 -22.80 -5.06
CA ASP A 74 -9.98 -23.74 -5.54
C ASP A 74 -8.53 -23.27 -5.31
N THR A 75 -8.32 -22.13 -4.66
CA THR A 75 -6.97 -21.58 -4.44
C THR A 75 -6.50 -21.70 -3.00
N VAL A 76 -5.30 -22.25 -2.83
CA VAL A 76 -4.57 -22.31 -1.56
C VAL A 76 -3.65 -21.08 -1.50
N HIS A 77 -4.02 -20.10 -0.69
CA HIS A 77 -3.26 -18.88 -0.46
C HIS A 77 -3.47 -18.42 0.98
N ASP A 78 -2.38 -18.23 1.72
CA ASP A 78 -2.37 -17.69 3.06
C ASP A 78 -2.14 -16.17 2.98
N PHE A 79 -3.21 -15.38 3.00
CA PHE A 79 -3.13 -13.91 2.90
C PHE A 79 -2.28 -13.24 3.98
N THR A 80 -1.93 -13.94 5.06
CA THR A 80 -1.06 -13.39 6.12
C THR A 80 0.44 -13.57 5.82
N LYS A 81 0.78 -14.37 4.80
CA LYS A 81 2.17 -14.75 4.47
C LYS A 81 2.51 -14.67 3.00
N ASP A 82 1.55 -15.01 2.15
CA ASP A 82 1.77 -15.14 0.72
C ASP A 82 1.57 -13.80 0.02
N PRO A 83 2.48 -13.39 -0.86
CA PRO A 83 2.35 -12.15 -1.61
C PRO A 83 1.29 -12.26 -2.71
N ILE A 84 0.68 -11.13 -3.06
CA ILE A 84 -0.15 -11.02 -4.25
C ILE A 84 0.75 -11.03 -5.50
N GLN A 85 0.39 -11.85 -6.47
CA GLN A 85 1.11 -11.98 -7.73
C GLN A 85 0.35 -11.27 -8.86
N PRO A 86 0.60 -9.96 -9.07
CA PRO A 86 -0.01 -9.24 -10.18
C PRO A 86 0.58 -9.69 -11.52
N TYR A 87 -0.26 -9.75 -12.55
CA TYR A 87 0.13 -9.99 -13.94
C TYR A 87 -0.67 -9.11 -14.88
N ILE A 88 -0.11 -8.83 -16.06
CA ILE A 88 -0.77 -8.07 -17.12
C ILE A 88 -1.55 -9.03 -18.01
N ASP A 89 -2.81 -8.71 -18.26
CA ASP A 89 -3.71 -9.42 -19.16
C ASP A 89 -4.35 -8.41 -20.13
N GLY A 90 -3.71 -8.24 -21.29
CA GLY A 90 -4.07 -7.20 -22.25
C GLY A 90 -3.89 -5.80 -21.64
N GLU A 91 -5.01 -5.07 -21.51
CA GLU A 91 -5.05 -3.72 -20.93
C GLU A 91 -5.28 -3.70 -19.41
N TRP A 92 -5.41 -4.87 -18.78
CA TRP A 92 -5.76 -5.01 -17.37
C TRP A 92 -4.60 -5.57 -16.55
N VAL A 93 -4.56 -5.21 -15.26
CA VAL A 93 -3.73 -5.88 -14.26
C VAL A 93 -4.64 -6.75 -13.40
N LYS A 94 -4.27 -8.02 -13.21
CA LYS A 94 -5.02 -9.01 -12.43
C LYS A 94 -4.10 -9.70 -11.42
N ALA A 95 -4.67 -10.28 -10.37
CA ALA A 95 -3.96 -11.14 -9.42
C ALA A 95 -4.14 -12.61 -9.82
N ARG A 96 -3.06 -13.41 -9.78
CA ARG A 96 -3.19 -14.85 -10.00
C ARG A 96 -3.97 -15.49 -8.85
N GLY A 97 -4.97 -16.31 -9.18
CA GLY A 97 -5.72 -17.11 -8.21
C GLY A 97 -6.76 -16.37 -7.35
N HIS A 98 -6.90 -15.05 -7.49
CA HIS A 98 -7.81 -14.27 -6.65
C HIS A 98 -8.61 -13.28 -7.49
N HIS A 99 -9.86 -13.02 -7.10
CA HIS A 99 -10.57 -11.82 -7.60
C HIS A 99 -9.83 -10.61 -7.00
N ALA A 100 -9.01 -9.98 -7.84
CA ALA A 100 -8.17 -8.86 -7.47
C ALA A 100 -9.01 -7.76 -6.79
N GLY A 101 -8.65 -7.39 -5.56
CA GLY A 101 -9.12 -6.18 -4.88
C GLY A 101 -8.56 -4.90 -5.50
N CYS A 102 -8.40 -4.86 -6.83
CA CYS A 102 -7.98 -3.68 -7.57
C CYS A 102 -9.22 -3.00 -8.17
N ARG A 103 -9.92 -2.22 -7.35
CA ARG A 103 -10.72 -1.10 -7.81
C ARG A 103 -10.18 0.18 -7.20
#